data_AF-A0AAU8WGU9-F1
#
_entry.id   AF-A0AAU8WGU9-F1
#
_cell.length_a   1.000
_cell.length_b   1.000
_cell.length_c   1.000
_cell.angle_alpha   90.00
_cell.angle_beta   90.00
_cell.angle_gamma   90.00
#
_symmetry.space_group_name_H-M   'P 1'
#
loop_
_entity.id
_entity.type
_entity.pdbx_description
1 polymer ?
#
loop_
_entity_poly.entity_id
_entity_poly.type
_entity_poly.pdbx_seq_one_letter_code
_entity_poly.pdbx_strand_id
1 'polypeptide(L)'
;MNLEALKEIIDNCPVILEESARSNGADERVIMGIAEFSCRNGYEALSESQKYHFDKSIRHLIEDVQCSGYTHEFEEEHQECPNILDDDDLVAYYQNDGAYCESCQGQADADAHSKASFMAD
;
A
#
# COMPACT_ATOMS: atom_id res chain seq x y z
N MET A 1 -9.49 5.43 8.02
CA MET A 1 -8.05 5.48 8.39
C MET A 1 -7.65 4.27 9.20
N ASN A 2 -6.85 3.39 8.58
CA ASN A 2 -6.37 2.17 9.20
C ASN A 2 -5.02 2.39 9.93
N LEU A 3 -5.06 2.59 11.24
CA LEU A 3 -3.85 2.77 12.06
C LEU A 3 -3.06 1.47 12.28
N GLU A 4 -3.70 0.30 12.11
CA GLU A 4 -3.01 -0.99 12.16
C GLU A 4 -2.14 -1.19 10.91
N ALA A 5 -2.66 -0.82 9.74
CA ALA A 5 -1.87 -0.77 8.51
C ALA A 5 -0.72 0.24 8.62
N LEU A 6 -0.96 1.43 9.21
CA LEU A 6 0.12 2.38 9.47
C LEU A 6 1.22 1.79 10.35
N LYS A 7 0.83 1.05 11.40
CA LYS A 7 1.76 0.35 12.29
C LYS A 7 2.57 -0.70 11.54
N GLU A 8 1.93 -1.49 10.71
CA GLU A 8 2.56 -2.51 9.87
C GLU A 8 3.62 -1.89 8.95
N ILE A 9 3.29 -0.77 8.27
CA ILE A 9 4.24 -0.04 7.42
C ILE A 9 5.44 0.46 8.25
N ILE A 10 5.21 1.07 9.42
CA ILE A 10 6.30 1.58 10.27
C ILE A 10 7.25 0.45 10.70
N ASP A 11 6.69 -0.69 11.14
CA ASP A 11 7.46 -1.76 11.76
C ASP A 11 8.16 -2.65 10.71
N ASN A 12 7.54 -2.89 9.55
CA ASN A 12 8.00 -3.90 8.59
C ASN A 12 8.34 -3.34 7.21
N CYS A 13 7.71 -2.23 6.79
CA CYS A 13 7.88 -1.66 5.45
C CYS A 13 8.20 -0.14 5.46
N PRO A 14 9.15 0.35 6.29
CA PRO A 14 9.36 1.80 6.49
C PRO A 14 9.76 2.53 5.21
N VAL A 15 10.35 1.81 4.25
CA VAL A 15 10.74 2.34 2.94
C VAL A 15 9.56 2.96 2.17
N ILE A 16 8.33 2.46 2.36
CA ILE A 16 7.12 3.00 1.72
C ILE A 16 6.85 4.43 2.19
N LEU A 17 7.04 4.71 3.49
CA LEU A 17 6.92 6.06 4.04
C LEU A 17 8.02 6.98 3.52
N GLU A 18 9.24 6.47 3.39
CA GLU A 18 10.37 7.23 2.85
C GLU A 18 10.15 7.60 1.37
N GLU A 19 9.68 6.66 0.56
CA GLU A 19 9.36 6.87 -0.85
C GLU A 19 8.20 7.84 -1.04
N SER A 20 7.15 7.69 -0.23
CA SER A 20 6.03 8.63 -0.23
C SER A 20 6.47 10.04 0.19
N ALA A 21 7.35 10.16 1.20
CA ALA A 21 7.92 11.43 1.62
C ALA A 21 8.69 12.11 0.47
N ARG A 22 9.61 11.37 -0.17
CA ARG A 22 10.40 11.87 -1.32
C ARG A 22 9.50 12.31 -2.47
N SER A 23 8.52 11.48 -2.84
CA SER A 23 7.57 11.77 -3.93
C SER A 23 6.73 13.02 -3.65
N ASN A 24 6.48 13.32 -2.38
CA ASN A 24 5.72 14.50 -1.96
C ASN A 24 6.57 15.71 -1.57
N GLY A 25 7.90 15.64 -1.74
CA GLY A 25 8.84 16.72 -1.43
C GLY A 25 8.97 17.00 0.08
N ALA A 26 8.79 15.98 0.91
CA ALA A 26 8.93 16.07 2.36
C ALA A 26 10.19 15.33 2.85
N ASP A 27 10.68 15.71 4.04
CA ASP A 27 11.79 15.01 4.68
C ASP A 27 11.32 13.68 5.29
N GLU A 28 12.04 12.60 4.99
CA GLU A 28 11.71 11.24 5.39
C GLU A 28 11.59 11.09 6.91
N ARG A 29 12.47 11.74 7.69
CA ARG A 29 12.47 11.67 9.15
C ARG A 29 11.28 12.42 9.74
N VAL A 30 10.87 13.53 9.10
CA VAL A 30 9.66 14.26 9.48
C VAL A 30 8.42 13.39 9.26
N ILE A 31 8.29 12.75 8.10
CA ILE A 31 7.15 11.86 7.80
C ILE A 31 7.13 10.66 8.73
N MET A 32 8.27 10.00 8.96
CA MET A 32 8.37 8.88 9.90
C MET A 32 7.94 9.29 11.32
N GLY A 33 8.44 10.43 11.81
CA GLY A 33 8.05 10.93 13.14
C GLY A 33 6.56 11.26 13.26
N ILE A 34 5.95 11.79 12.20
CA ILE A 34 4.50 12.04 12.16
C ILE A 34 3.72 10.72 12.13
N ALA A 35 4.16 9.73 11.35
CA ALA A 35 3.57 8.41 11.29
C ALA A 35 3.58 7.72 12.68
N GLU A 36 4.75 7.66 13.34
CA GLU A 36 4.85 7.07 14.67
C GLU A 36 4.03 7.81 15.73
N PHE A 37 3.97 9.15 15.66
CA PHE A 37 3.22 9.94 16.61
C PHE A 37 1.71 9.75 16.44
N SER A 38 1.21 9.80 15.20
CA SER A 38 -0.21 9.61 14.88
C SER A 38 -0.67 8.17 15.12
N CYS A 39 0.17 7.16 14.84
CA CYS A 39 -0.11 5.77 15.17
C CYS A 39 -0.36 5.58 16.68
N ARG A 40 0.40 6.28 17.54
CA ARG A 40 0.28 6.18 19.01
C ARG A 40 -0.82 7.07 19.61
N ASN A 41 -1.02 8.26 19.06
CA ASN A 41 -1.85 9.31 19.69
C ASN A 41 -3.12 9.64 18.90
N GLY A 42 -3.29 9.05 17.71
CA GLY A 42 -4.34 9.38 16.76
C GLY A 42 -4.04 10.63 15.93
N TYR A 43 -4.70 10.73 14.77
CA TYR A 43 -4.59 11.85 13.84
C TYR A 43 -4.97 13.20 14.48
N GLU A 44 -5.97 13.22 15.37
CA GLU A 44 -6.43 14.46 15.99
C GLU A 44 -5.42 15.09 16.96
N ALA A 45 -4.43 14.34 17.43
CA ALA A 45 -3.35 14.87 18.26
C ALA A 45 -2.30 15.65 17.45
N LEU A 46 -2.32 15.56 16.11
CA LEU A 46 -1.40 16.28 15.24
C LEU A 46 -1.72 17.78 15.21
N SER A 47 -0.68 18.60 15.19
CA SER A 47 -0.80 20.02 14.84
C SER A 47 -1.20 20.18 13.37
N GLU A 48 -1.77 21.33 12.99
CA GLU A 48 -2.19 21.61 11.61
C GLU A 48 -1.08 21.41 10.58
N SER A 49 0.16 21.78 10.92
CA SER A 49 1.31 21.54 10.04
C SER A 49 1.62 20.06 9.87
N GLN A 50 1.46 19.26 10.94
CA GLN A 50 1.66 17.81 10.86
C GLN A 50 0.51 17.13 10.11
N LYS A 51 -0.74 17.58 10.32
CA LYS A 51 -1.91 17.13 9.56
C LYS A 51 -1.72 17.32 8.06
N TYR A 52 -1.22 18.49 7.64
CA TYR A 52 -0.86 18.74 6.23
C TYR A 52 0.12 17.69 5.67
N HIS A 53 1.20 17.40 6.40
CA HIS A 53 2.18 16.39 5.96
C HIS A 53 1.61 14.97 5.96
N PHE A 54 0.78 14.65 6.96
CA PHE A 54 0.10 13.38 7.08
C PHE A 54 -0.87 13.15 5.91
N ASP A 55 -1.75 14.11 5.64
CA ASP A 55 -2.74 14.01 4.56
C ASP A 55 -2.07 13.86 3.20
N LYS A 56 -0.96 14.56 2.99
CA LYS A 56 -0.23 14.52 1.73
C LYS A 56 0.60 13.25 1.53
N SER A 57 1.20 12.71 2.59
CA SER A 57 2.27 11.69 2.46
C SER A 57 1.95 10.36 3.13
N ILE A 58 0.92 10.28 3.98
CA ILE A 58 0.62 9.09 4.77
C ILE A 58 -0.81 8.61 4.50
N ARG A 59 -1.80 9.52 4.43
CA ARG A 59 -3.22 9.14 4.35
C ARG A 59 -3.51 8.15 3.22
N HIS A 60 -3.00 8.41 2.02
CA HIS A 60 -3.20 7.57 0.83
C HIS A 60 -2.59 6.17 0.93
N LEU A 61 -1.72 5.92 1.93
CA LEU A 61 -1.14 4.61 2.21
C LEU A 61 -2.02 3.78 3.17
N ILE A 62 -3.04 4.35 3.80
CA ILE A 62 -3.82 3.66 4.84
C ILE A 62 -5.32 3.98 4.78
N GLU A 63 -5.72 4.61 3.68
CA GLU A 63 -7.08 5.02 3.38
C GLU A 63 -7.17 5.17 1.86
N ASP A 64 -8.22 4.61 1.27
CA ASP A 64 -8.44 4.55 -0.18
C ASP A 64 -7.22 4.01 -0.96
N VAL A 65 -6.56 2.98 -0.42
CA VAL A 65 -5.37 2.37 -1.06
C VAL A 65 -5.79 1.62 -2.31
N GLN A 66 -5.27 2.04 -3.45
CA GLN A 66 -5.53 1.40 -4.73
C GLN A 66 -4.74 0.09 -4.86
N CYS A 67 -5.38 -0.95 -5.40
CA CYS A 67 -4.72 -2.20 -5.75
C CYS A 67 -3.59 -1.96 -6.76
N SER A 68 -2.42 -2.57 -6.52
CA SER A 68 -1.23 -2.47 -7.37
C SER A 68 -1.53 -2.88 -8.83
N GLY A 69 -2.44 -3.83 -9.01
CA GLY A 69 -2.83 -4.35 -10.32
C GLY A 69 -1.95 -5.50 -10.77
N TYR A 70 -2.51 -6.37 -11.61
CA TYR A 70 -1.84 -7.56 -12.10
C TYR A 70 -1.45 -7.39 -13.56
N THR A 71 -0.19 -7.68 -13.87
CA THR A 71 0.36 -7.64 -15.23
C THR A 71 0.87 -9.02 -15.59
N HIS A 72 0.41 -9.57 -16.72
CA HIS A 72 0.85 -10.89 -17.14
C HIS A 72 2.33 -10.88 -17.54
N GLU A 73 3.05 -12.00 -17.38
CA GLU A 73 4.50 -12.10 -17.66
C GLU A 73 4.91 -11.82 -19.12
N PHE A 74 3.95 -11.78 -20.04
CA PHE A 74 4.16 -11.48 -21.47
C PHE A 74 3.67 -10.09 -21.88
N GLU A 75 3.18 -9.29 -20.93
CA GLU A 75 2.76 -7.92 -21.17
C GLU A 75 3.91 -6.96 -20.84
N GLU A 76 4.19 -6.02 -21.73
CA GLU A 76 5.25 -5.03 -21.55
C GLU A 76 4.79 -3.84 -20.69
N GLU A 77 3.49 -3.57 -20.64
CA GLU A 77 2.90 -2.44 -19.93
C GLU A 77 2.14 -2.90 -18.68
N HIS A 78 2.42 -2.23 -17.55
CA HIS A 78 1.74 -2.52 -16.29
C HIS A 78 0.25 -2.18 -16.36
N GLN A 79 -0.61 -3.13 -15.97
CA GLN A 79 -2.05 -2.92 -15.89
C GLN A 79 -2.44 -2.42 -14.50
N GLU A 80 -2.77 -1.13 -14.41
CA GLU A 80 -3.31 -0.54 -13.19
C GLU A 80 -4.70 -1.11 -12.87
N CYS A 81 -4.96 -1.35 -11.59
CA CYS A 81 -6.29 -1.76 -11.13
C CYS A 81 -6.97 -0.60 -10.43
N PRO A 82 -8.16 -0.13 -10.88
CA PRO A 82 -8.85 1.00 -10.25
C PRO A 82 -9.53 0.64 -8.91
N ASN A 83 -9.48 -0.63 -8.49
CA ASN A 83 -10.13 -1.07 -7.27
C ASN A 83 -9.38 -0.53 -6.04
N ILE A 84 -10.16 -0.04 -5.09
CA ILE A 84 -9.68 0.29 -3.75
C ILE A 84 -9.72 -0.98 -2.91
N LEU A 85 -8.65 -1.23 -2.16
CA LEU A 85 -8.57 -2.34 -1.22
C LEU A 85 -9.45 -2.05 -0.01
N ASP A 86 -10.10 -3.10 0.49
CA ASP A 86 -10.87 -2.99 1.72
C ASP A 86 -9.92 -2.68 2.90
N ASP A 87 -10.35 -1.81 3.83
CA ASP A 87 -9.54 -1.42 4.98
C ASP A 87 -9.04 -2.64 5.77
N ASP A 88 -9.87 -3.67 5.90
CA ASP A 88 -9.56 -4.92 6.62
C ASP A 88 -8.40 -5.72 5.98
N ASP A 89 -8.16 -5.53 4.68
CA ASP A 89 -7.12 -6.24 3.92
C ASP A 89 -5.78 -5.50 3.92
N LEU A 90 -5.72 -4.23 4.32
CA LEU A 90 -4.51 -3.40 4.21
C LEU A 90 -3.32 -3.94 5.02
N VAL A 91 -3.56 -4.52 6.19
CA VAL A 91 -2.48 -5.14 6.98
C VAL A 91 -1.89 -6.33 6.23
N ALA A 92 -2.75 -7.22 5.71
CA ALA A 92 -2.32 -8.38 4.94
C ALA A 92 -1.64 -7.96 3.62
N TYR A 93 -2.12 -6.88 2.99
CA TYR A 93 -1.51 -6.29 1.81
C TYR A 93 -0.05 -5.92 2.05
N TYR A 94 0.24 -5.19 3.14
CA TYR A 94 1.62 -4.81 3.49
C TYR A 94 2.48 -5.99 3.94
N GLN A 95 1.90 -6.98 4.63
CA GLN A 95 2.63 -8.19 5.03
C GLN A 95 3.06 -9.06 3.84
N ASN A 96 2.31 -9.01 2.74
CA ASN A 96 2.53 -9.84 1.55
C ASN A 96 3.11 -9.03 0.37
N ASP A 97 3.82 -7.94 0.65
CA ASP A 97 4.53 -7.13 -0.34
C ASP A 97 3.64 -6.60 -1.48
N GLY A 98 2.43 -6.18 -1.15
CA GLY A 98 1.50 -5.57 -2.11
C GLY A 98 0.60 -6.57 -2.83
N ALA A 99 0.00 -7.49 -2.06
CA ALA A 99 -0.94 -8.50 -2.55
C ALA A 99 -2.10 -7.91 -3.39
N TYR A 100 -2.71 -8.74 -4.23
CA TYR A 100 -3.76 -8.29 -5.13
C TYR A 100 -5.14 -8.23 -4.46
N CYS A 101 -6.00 -7.34 -4.98
CA CYS A 101 -7.44 -7.47 -4.72
C CYS A 101 -7.98 -8.80 -5.30
N GLU A 102 -9.15 -9.24 -4.83
CA GLU A 102 -9.76 -10.53 -5.24
C GLU A 102 -9.81 -10.70 -6.77
N SER A 103 -10.16 -9.64 -7.51
CA SER A 103 -10.21 -9.70 -8.98
C SER A 103 -8.85 -9.92 -9.62
N CYS A 104 -7.81 -9.20 -9.17
CA CYS A 104 -6.46 -9.34 -9.70
C CYS A 104 -5.83 -10.67 -9.27
N GLN A 105 -6.12 -11.13 -8.06
CA GLN A 105 -5.69 -12.45 -7.60
C GLN A 105 -6.33 -13.56 -8.45
N GLY A 106 -7.63 -13.46 -8.73
CA GLY A 106 -8.32 -14.43 -9.59
C GLY A 106 -7.75 -14.49 -11.01
N GLN A 107 -7.33 -13.36 -11.57
CA GLN A 107 -6.67 -13.32 -12.87
C GLN A 107 -5.28 -13.96 -12.82
N ALA A 108 -4.47 -13.60 -11.82
CA ALA A 108 -3.16 -14.21 -11.62
C ALA A 108 -3.22 -15.74 -11.45
N ASP A 109 -4.21 -16.22 -10.70
CA ASP A 109 -4.44 -17.66 -10.47
C ASP A 109 -4.88 -18.38 -11.75
N ALA A 110 -5.75 -17.76 -12.55
CA ALA A 110 -6.20 -18.31 -13.82
C ALA A 110 -5.06 -18.45 -14.84
N ASP A 111 -4.18 -17.45 -14.91
CA ASP A 111 -3.02 -17.46 -15.81
C ASP A 111 -1.97 -18.48 -15.35
N ALA A 112 -1.71 -18.55 -14.04
CA ALA A 112 -0.84 -19.58 -13.46
C ALA A 112 -1.36 -21.00 -13.73
N HIS A 113 -2.67 -21.23 -13.56
CA HIS A 113 -3.29 -22.52 -13.86
C HIS A 113 -3.20 -22.88 -15.35
N SER A 114 -3.45 -21.92 -16.24
CA SER A 114 -3.37 -22.12 -17.68
C SER A 114 -1.95 -22.49 -18.13
N LYS A 115 -0.94 -21.82 -17.58
CA LYS A 115 0.48 -22.14 -17.81
C LYS A 115 0.85 -23.53 -17.31
N ALA A 116 0.44 -23.89 -16.09
CA ALA A 116 0.70 -25.20 -15.52
C ALA A 116 0.07 -26.33 -16.35
N SER A 117 -1.17 -26.13 -16.83
CA SER A 117 -1.84 -27.09 -17.71
C SER A 117 -1.13 -27.25 -19.06
N PHE A 118 -0.60 -26.17 -19.64
CA PHE A 118 0.16 -26.23 -20.90
C PHE A 118 1.52 -26.92 -20.74
N MET A 119 2.19 -26.74 -19.60
CA MET A 119 3.51 -27.36 -19.34
C MET A 119 3.44 -28.84 -18.93
N ALA A 120 2.25 -29.34 -18.57
CA ALA A 120 2.03 -30.72 -18.17
C ALA A 120 1.71 -31.66 -19.35
N ASP A 121 1.49 -31.11 -20.55
CA ASP A 121 1.23 -31.83 -21.81
C ASP A 121 2.51 -31.92 -22.67
#